data_AF-X1CYZ8-F1
#
_entry.id   AF-X1CYZ8-F1
#
_cell.length_a   1.000
_cell.length_b   1.000
_cell.length_c   1.000
_cell.angle_alpha   90.00
_cell.angle_beta   90.00
_cell.angle_gamma   90.00
#
_symmetry.space_group_name_H-M   'P 1'
#
loop_
_entity.id
_entity.type
_entity.pdbx_description
1 polymer ?
#
loop_
_entity_poly.entity_id
_entity_poly.type
_entity_poly.pdbx_seq_one_letter_code
_entity_poly.pdbx_strand_id
1 'polypeptide(L)'
;PVSEFATVKHIVPMLSLANAFSSEELRAFDQRVKKIIPKQRLEYVAELKIDGLAVALVYENGIFVRGATRGDGVTGEEITSNLRTVKAIPLKLFGEDIPPRTEVYGEVYMKKSDFKKLNEERIKRGESLFANPRNAAAGSVRQLDPRITAQRYLDTFIYRATFPEGNKFNTHIEVLNYLKKIGFKVNPHIKLCQDIKEAINYCQKWIEKKEELDYEIDGMVIKVNSLKMREELGSTTRSPRW
;
A
#
# COMPACT_ATOMS: atom_id res chain seq x y z
N PRO A 1 13.34 15.43 -16.93
CA PRO A 1 14.00 15.70 -15.64
C PRO A 1 13.36 16.91 -14.97
N VAL A 2 13.17 16.86 -13.66
CA VAL A 2 12.72 18.00 -12.85
C VAL A 2 13.91 18.54 -12.04
N SER A 3 13.91 19.83 -11.69
CA SER A 3 14.93 20.40 -10.81
C SER A 3 14.72 20.02 -9.35
N GLU A 4 13.45 19.88 -8.95
CA GLU A 4 13.01 19.48 -7.61
C GLU A 4 11.59 18.91 -7.69
N PHE A 5 11.14 18.26 -6.62
CA PHE A 5 9.76 17.79 -6.50
C PHE A 5 8.91 18.84 -5.79
N ALA A 6 7.76 19.17 -6.37
CA ALA A 6 6.79 20.02 -5.71
C ALA A 6 6.14 19.29 -4.52
N THR A 7 5.78 20.03 -3.48
CA THR A 7 5.01 19.50 -2.36
C THR A 7 3.52 19.51 -2.70
N VAL A 8 2.82 18.43 -2.38
CA VAL A 8 1.37 18.31 -2.57
C VAL A 8 0.69 17.80 -1.30
N LYS A 9 -0.53 18.29 -1.04
CA LYS A 9 -1.38 17.82 0.04
C LYS A 9 -2.22 16.62 -0.41
N HIS A 10 -2.28 15.58 0.41
CA HIS A 10 -3.13 14.42 0.19
C HIS A 10 -4.61 14.77 0.37
N ILE A 11 -5.50 14.13 -0.39
CA ILE A 11 -6.96 14.35 -0.25
C ILE A 11 -7.40 13.80 1.12
N VAL A 12 -6.96 12.59 1.45
CA VAL A 12 -7.14 11.99 2.76
C VAL A 12 -5.78 11.74 3.41
N PRO A 13 -5.58 12.12 4.69
CA PRO A 13 -4.34 11.84 5.40
C PRO A 13 -3.96 10.35 5.37
N MET A 14 -2.68 10.08 5.07
CA MET A 14 -2.06 8.77 5.13
C MET A 14 -1.53 8.49 6.54
N LEU A 15 -2.46 8.21 7.45
CA LEU A 15 -2.17 7.87 8.85
C LEU A 15 -1.19 6.69 8.96
N SER A 16 -0.38 6.71 10.01
CA SER A 16 0.45 5.56 10.39
C SER A 16 -0.43 4.43 10.92
N LEU A 17 0.08 3.20 10.89
CA LEU A 17 -0.57 2.07 11.54
C LEU A 17 -0.06 1.91 12.97
N ALA A 18 -0.94 1.49 13.88
CA ALA A 18 -0.51 1.03 15.20
C ALA A 18 0.14 -0.36 15.06
N ASN A 19 1.19 -0.61 15.84
CA ASN A 19 1.91 -1.87 15.79
C ASN A 19 1.38 -2.86 16.84
N ALA A 20 1.49 -4.14 16.53
CA ALA A 20 1.34 -5.24 17.48
C ALA A 20 2.46 -6.25 17.24
N PHE A 21 3.13 -6.69 18.31
CA PHE A 21 4.28 -7.59 18.27
C PHE A 21 3.98 -8.97 18.86
N SER A 22 2.76 -9.18 19.37
CA SER A 22 2.33 -10.44 19.97
C SER A 22 0.88 -10.79 19.63
N SER A 23 0.51 -12.06 19.83
CA SER A 23 -0.86 -12.52 19.62
C SER A 23 -1.83 -11.89 20.65
N GLU A 24 -1.32 -11.60 21.84
CA GLU A 24 -1.99 -10.97 22.96
C GLU A 24 -2.33 -9.51 22.61
N GLU A 25 -1.43 -8.78 21.96
CA GLU A 25 -1.67 -7.42 21.49
C GLU A 25 -2.71 -7.37 20.36
N LEU A 26 -2.72 -8.36 19.45
CA LEU A 26 -3.78 -8.51 18.43
C LEU A 26 -5.14 -8.83 19.05
N ARG A 27 -5.19 -9.67 20.10
CA ARG A 27 -6.41 -9.92 20.87
C ARG A 27 -6.86 -8.65 21.59
N ALA A 28 -5.95 -7.89 22.17
CA ALA A 28 -6.27 -6.61 22.80
C ALA A 28 -6.83 -5.60 21.80
N PHE A 29 -6.33 -5.59 20.56
CA PHE A 29 -6.92 -4.82 19.46
C PHE A 29 -8.37 -5.24 19.17
N ASP A 30 -8.64 -6.53 18.97
CA ASP A 30 -10.00 -7.06 18.79
C ASP A 30 -10.95 -6.67 19.94
N GLN A 31 -10.46 -6.74 21.19
CA GLN A 31 -11.25 -6.31 22.35
C GLN A 31 -11.57 -4.80 22.32
N ARG A 32 -10.63 -3.95 21.89
CA ARG A 32 -10.88 -2.50 21.73
C ARG A 32 -11.93 -2.24 20.65
N VAL A 33 -11.86 -2.95 19.53
CA VAL A 33 -12.86 -2.86 18.44
C VAL A 33 -14.24 -3.26 18.97
N LYS A 34 -14.36 -4.43 19.61
CA LYS A 34 -15.63 -4.94 20.16
C LYS A 34 -16.28 -4.03 21.21
N LYS A 35 -15.47 -3.28 21.97
CA LYS A 35 -16.00 -2.29 22.93
C LYS A 35 -16.71 -1.12 22.25
N ILE A 36 -16.24 -0.71 21.07
CA ILE A 36 -16.81 0.42 20.31
C ILE A 36 -18.02 -0.04 19.47
N ILE A 37 -17.93 -1.22 18.86
CA ILE A 37 -18.99 -1.81 18.04
C ILE A 37 -19.52 -3.12 18.64
N PRO A 38 -20.24 -3.05 19.78
CA PRO A 38 -20.70 -4.24 20.47
C PRO A 38 -21.74 -5.02 19.66
N LYS A 39 -21.77 -6.35 19.86
CA LYS A 39 -22.76 -7.28 19.29
C LYS A 39 -22.74 -7.44 17.75
N GLN A 40 -21.72 -6.91 17.06
CA GLN A 40 -21.54 -7.15 15.63
C GLN A 40 -20.51 -8.27 15.38
N ARG A 41 -20.74 -9.06 14.33
CA ARG A 41 -19.75 -10.04 13.86
C ARG A 41 -18.58 -9.30 13.22
N LEU A 42 -17.35 -9.59 13.66
CA LEU A 42 -16.14 -8.95 13.14
C LEU A 42 -15.38 -9.89 12.23
N GLU A 43 -15.27 -9.49 10.99
CA GLU A 43 -14.34 -10.07 10.03
C GLU A 43 -13.14 -9.14 9.84
N TYR A 44 -11.99 -9.75 9.54
CA TYR A 44 -10.75 -9.04 9.30
C TYR A 44 -10.19 -9.37 7.93
N VAL A 45 -9.51 -8.42 7.29
CA VAL A 45 -8.67 -8.67 6.12
C VAL A 45 -7.23 -8.61 6.58
N ALA A 46 -6.50 -9.70 6.34
CA ALA A 46 -5.08 -9.81 6.62
C ALA A 46 -4.29 -9.67 5.31
N GLU A 47 -3.33 -8.74 5.29
CA GLU A 47 -2.52 -8.39 4.12
C GLU A 47 -1.05 -8.41 4.47
N LEU A 48 -0.18 -8.74 3.52
CA LEU A 48 1.26 -8.60 3.70
C LEU A 48 1.65 -7.13 3.81
N LYS A 49 2.43 -6.78 4.82
CA LYS A 49 2.97 -5.42 4.98
C LYS A 49 4.25 -5.30 4.16
N ILE A 50 4.12 -4.76 2.95
CA ILE A 50 5.22 -4.63 2.00
C ILE A 50 6.25 -3.63 2.53
N ASP A 51 7.53 -3.98 2.48
CA ASP A 51 8.62 -3.09 2.88
C ASP A 51 9.08 -2.24 1.69
N GLY A 52 8.42 -1.10 1.47
CA GLY A 52 8.72 -0.20 0.36
C GLY A 52 8.50 1.27 0.70
N LEU A 53 8.10 2.05 -0.30
CA LEU A 53 7.70 3.43 -0.16
C LEU A 53 6.20 3.58 -0.45
N ALA A 54 5.45 4.00 0.56
CA ALA A 54 4.04 4.33 0.42
C ALA A 54 3.81 5.51 -0.55
N VAL A 55 2.85 5.33 -1.48
CA VAL A 55 2.46 6.32 -2.49
C VAL A 55 0.94 6.46 -2.56
N ALA A 56 0.49 7.63 -2.99
CA ALA A 56 -0.89 7.91 -3.37
C ALA A 56 -0.97 8.19 -4.88
N LEU A 57 -1.97 7.65 -5.56
CA LEU A 57 -2.19 7.83 -7.00
C LEU A 57 -3.62 8.31 -7.23
N VAL A 58 -3.77 9.46 -7.89
CA VAL A 58 -5.04 10.07 -8.23
C VAL A 58 -5.36 9.81 -9.70
N TYR A 59 -6.57 9.33 -9.92
CA TYR A 59 -7.17 9.11 -11.22
C TYR A 59 -8.40 9.98 -11.38
N GLU A 60 -8.55 10.60 -12.55
CA GLU A 60 -9.73 11.36 -12.94
C GLU A 60 -10.30 10.74 -14.22
N ASN A 61 -11.56 10.33 -14.19
CA ASN A 61 -12.24 9.60 -15.25
C ASN A 61 -11.40 8.40 -15.77
N GLY A 62 -10.76 7.70 -14.83
CA GLY A 62 -9.90 6.56 -15.11
C GLY A 62 -8.51 6.87 -15.67
N ILE A 63 -8.12 8.14 -15.80
CA ILE A 63 -6.78 8.53 -16.28
C ILE A 63 -5.88 8.88 -15.10
N PHE A 64 -4.66 8.34 -15.06
CA PHE A 64 -3.68 8.69 -14.04
C PHE A 64 -3.24 10.14 -14.20
N VAL A 65 -3.57 11.00 -13.23
CA VAL A 65 -3.29 12.44 -13.28
C VAL A 65 -2.21 12.88 -12.30
N ARG A 66 -2.10 12.25 -11.13
CA ARG A 66 -1.14 12.67 -10.10
C ARG A 66 -0.69 11.54 -9.19
N GLY A 67 0.60 11.43 -8.92
CA GLY A 67 1.16 10.51 -7.94
C GLY A 67 2.08 11.20 -6.95
N ALA A 68 1.99 10.84 -5.67
CA ALA A 68 2.75 11.47 -4.60
C ALA A 68 3.33 10.46 -3.60
N THR A 69 4.46 10.81 -2.99
CA THR A 69 4.99 10.06 -1.84
C THR A 69 4.11 10.29 -0.61
N ARG A 70 4.19 9.41 0.39
CA ARG A 70 3.49 9.62 1.66
C ARG A 70 3.94 10.91 2.38
N GLY A 71 5.23 11.23 2.36
CA GLY A 71 5.83 12.30 3.15
C GLY A 71 5.52 12.18 4.65
N ASP A 72 4.97 13.24 5.24
CA ASP A 72 4.57 13.29 6.65
C ASP A 72 3.17 12.67 6.91
N GLY A 73 2.50 12.21 5.86
CA GLY A 73 1.15 11.66 5.89
C GLY A 73 0.05 12.68 5.59
N VAL A 74 0.35 13.99 5.60
CA VAL A 74 -0.56 15.07 5.18
C VAL A 74 -0.10 15.67 3.85
N THR A 75 1.20 15.83 3.70
CA THR A 75 1.89 16.34 2.52
C THR A 75 2.95 15.35 2.05
N GLY A 76 3.18 15.33 0.74
CA GLY A 76 4.17 14.48 0.09
C GLY A 76 4.80 15.18 -1.10
N GLU A 77 5.79 14.52 -1.68
CA GLU A 77 6.43 14.97 -2.92
C GLU A 77 5.64 14.47 -4.12
N GLU A 78 5.33 15.37 -5.05
CA GLU A 78 4.73 15.09 -6.34
C GLU A 78 5.78 14.40 -7.23
N ILE A 79 5.56 13.12 -7.53
CA ILE A 79 6.50 12.25 -8.27
C ILE A 79 5.80 11.54 -9.44
N THR A 80 4.80 12.18 -10.07
CA THR A 80 3.95 11.62 -11.14
C THR A 80 4.78 11.09 -12.30
N SER A 81 5.75 11.87 -12.77
CA SER A 81 6.59 11.48 -13.91
C SER A 81 7.34 10.17 -13.64
N ASN A 82 7.82 9.98 -12.41
CA ASN A 82 8.52 8.77 -11.99
C ASN A 82 7.55 7.60 -11.87
N LEU A 83 6.38 7.80 -11.26
CA LEU A 83 5.36 6.76 -11.10
C LEU A 83 4.76 6.30 -12.44
N ARG A 84 4.69 7.17 -13.46
CA ARG A 84 4.32 6.78 -14.83
C ARG A 84 5.28 5.75 -15.44
N THR A 85 6.51 5.62 -14.93
CA THR A 85 7.48 4.63 -15.43
C THR A 85 7.34 3.26 -14.77
N VAL A 86 6.59 3.17 -13.67
CA VAL A 86 6.33 1.91 -12.96
C VAL A 86 5.28 1.13 -13.74
N LYS A 87 5.69 0.08 -14.45
CA LYS A 87 4.82 -0.68 -15.36
C LYS A 87 3.56 -1.27 -14.70
N ALA A 88 3.63 -1.56 -13.41
CA ALA A 88 2.51 -2.07 -12.63
C ALA A 88 1.43 -1.02 -12.30
N ILE A 89 1.71 0.27 -12.55
CA ILE A 89 0.74 1.37 -12.41
C ILE A 89 0.03 1.57 -13.76
N PRO A 90 -1.28 1.29 -13.87
CA PRO A 90 -2.02 1.54 -15.11
C PRO A 90 -2.12 3.04 -15.38
N LEU A 91 -1.76 3.49 -16.59
CA LEU A 91 -1.96 4.91 -16.97
C LEU A 91 -3.44 5.23 -17.24
N LYS A 92 -4.23 4.21 -17.58
CA LYS A 92 -5.67 4.24 -17.77
C LYS A 92 -6.28 3.00 -17.11
N LEU A 93 -7.33 3.18 -16.33
CA LEU A 93 -8.07 2.09 -15.69
C LEU A 93 -8.92 1.32 -16.71
N PHE A 94 -9.12 0.04 -16.45
CA PHE A 94 -9.91 -0.85 -17.31
C PHE A 94 -11.37 -0.97 -16.84
N GLY A 95 -12.29 -1.06 -17.79
CA GLY A 95 -13.73 -1.19 -17.52
C GLY A 95 -14.50 0.11 -17.75
N GLU A 96 -15.84 0.02 -17.62
CA GLU A 96 -16.77 1.11 -17.94
C GLU A 96 -17.27 1.84 -16.67
N ASP A 97 -17.33 1.13 -15.54
CA ASP A 97 -17.84 1.62 -14.26
C ASP A 97 -16.69 2.19 -13.40
N ILE A 98 -16.07 3.26 -13.90
CA ILE A 98 -14.98 3.98 -13.24
C ILE A 98 -15.51 5.25 -12.56
N PRO A 99 -15.28 5.43 -11.25
CA PRO A 99 -15.66 6.65 -10.55
C PRO A 99 -15.01 7.90 -11.17
N PRO A 100 -15.68 9.06 -11.13
CA PRO A 100 -15.13 10.32 -11.66
C PRO A 100 -13.76 10.65 -11.09
N ARG A 101 -13.55 10.36 -9.80
CA ARG A 101 -12.25 10.45 -9.16
C ARG A 101 -12.00 9.25 -8.28
N THR A 102 -10.76 8.77 -8.29
CA THR A 102 -10.31 7.72 -7.38
C THR A 102 -8.91 8.06 -6.91
N GLU A 103 -8.69 8.01 -5.59
CA GLU A 103 -7.34 8.02 -5.04
C GLU A 103 -7.02 6.63 -4.49
N VAL A 104 -6.00 5.99 -5.04
CA VAL A 104 -5.52 4.69 -4.55
C VAL A 104 -4.21 4.85 -3.80
N TYR A 105 -3.98 3.99 -2.82
CA TYR A 105 -2.76 3.98 -2.02
C TYR A 105 -2.11 2.62 -2.14
N GLY A 106 -0.80 2.64 -2.33
CA GLY A 106 -0.01 1.45 -2.54
C GLY A 106 1.39 1.60 -1.98
N GLU A 107 2.14 0.52 -2.10
CA GLU A 107 3.56 0.49 -1.80
C GLU A 107 4.34 0.31 -3.09
N VAL A 108 5.28 1.21 -3.37
CA VAL A 108 6.30 1.01 -4.41
C VAL A 108 7.43 0.22 -3.79
N TYR A 109 7.79 -0.90 -4.40
CA TYR A 109 8.83 -1.79 -3.88
C TYR A 109 9.73 -2.28 -5.01
N MET A 110 10.85 -2.89 -4.62
CA MET A 110 11.79 -3.55 -5.53
C MET A 110 11.85 -5.03 -5.16
N LYS A 111 11.78 -5.90 -6.16
CA LYS A 111 11.93 -7.33 -5.94
C LYS A 111 13.34 -7.67 -5.45
N LYS A 112 13.49 -8.73 -4.65
CA LYS A 112 14.80 -9.19 -4.16
C LYS A 112 15.73 -9.53 -5.33
N SER A 113 15.19 -10.20 -6.35
CA SER A 113 15.90 -10.53 -7.59
C SER A 113 16.39 -9.30 -8.37
N ASP A 114 15.57 -8.26 -8.50
CA ASP A 114 15.92 -7.03 -9.21
C ASP A 114 16.87 -6.14 -8.39
N PHE A 115 16.73 -6.12 -7.06
CA PHE A 115 17.68 -5.47 -6.15
C PHE A 115 19.09 -6.08 -6.27
N LYS A 116 19.19 -7.42 -6.34
CA LYS A 116 20.47 -8.10 -6.54
C LYS A 116 21.14 -7.66 -7.84
N LYS A 117 20.40 -7.68 -8.96
CA LYS A 117 20.90 -7.22 -10.27
C LYS A 117 21.35 -5.77 -10.23
N LEU A 118 20.55 -4.90 -9.59
CA LEU A 118 20.88 -3.49 -9.44
C LEU A 118 22.21 -3.28 -8.72
N ASN A 119 22.44 -3.98 -7.61
CA ASN A 119 23.71 -3.87 -6.90
C ASN A 119 24.88 -4.47 -7.70
N GLU A 120 24.68 -5.57 -8.43
CA GLU A 120 25.71 -6.12 -9.33
C GLU A 120 26.12 -5.11 -10.44
N GLU A 121 25.16 -4.38 -11.01
CA GLU A 121 25.45 -3.31 -11.96
C GLU A 121 26.21 -2.14 -11.31
N ARG A 122 25.88 -1.78 -10.08
CA ARG A 122 26.56 -0.71 -9.32
C ARG A 122 28.00 -1.08 -8.99
N ILE A 123 28.27 -2.33 -8.61
CA ILE A 123 29.65 -2.85 -8.42
C ILE A 123 30.47 -2.66 -9.69
N LYS A 124 29.93 -3.06 -10.86
CA LYS A 124 30.61 -2.92 -12.16
C LYS A 124 30.93 -1.46 -12.52
N ARG A 125 30.19 -0.50 -11.98
CA ARG A 125 30.37 0.95 -12.20
C ARG A 125 31.17 1.64 -11.09
N GLY A 126 31.60 0.91 -10.06
CA GLY A 126 32.27 1.50 -8.89
C GLY A 126 31.36 2.41 -8.05
N GLU A 127 30.04 2.23 -8.13
CA GLU A 127 29.05 3.02 -7.39
C GLU A 127 28.76 2.39 -6.01
N SER A 128 28.44 3.22 -5.01
CA SER A 128 28.01 2.74 -3.68
C SER A 128 26.75 1.88 -3.77
N LEU A 129 26.73 0.76 -3.05
CA LEU A 129 25.61 -0.19 -3.05
C LEU A 129 24.42 0.32 -2.22
N PHE A 130 23.23 -0.13 -2.57
CA PHE A 130 22.07 0.03 -1.72
C PHE A 130 22.10 -1.00 -0.60
N ALA A 131 21.79 -0.57 0.63
CA ALA A 131 21.81 -1.43 1.81
C ALA A 131 20.67 -2.47 1.83
N ASN A 132 19.48 -2.12 1.32
CA ASN A 132 18.32 -3.01 1.29
C ASN A 132 17.34 -2.60 0.15
N PRO A 133 16.39 -3.49 -0.24
CA PRO A 133 15.41 -3.22 -1.29
C PRO A 133 14.54 -1.99 -1.03
N ARG A 134 14.15 -1.72 0.22
CA ARG A 134 13.37 -0.54 0.61
C ARG A 134 14.07 0.77 0.21
N ASN A 135 15.35 0.90 0.59
CA ASN A 135 16.17 2.07 0.28
C ASN A 135 16.41 2.21 -1.23
N ALA A 136 16.62 1.07 -1.91
CA ALA A 136 16.75 1.06 -3.36
C ALA A 136 15.47 1.54 -4.05
N ALA A 137 14.30 1.07 -3.63
CA ALA A 137 13.00 1.50 -4.17
C ALA A 137 12.75 2.99 -3.90
N ALA A 138 12.92 3.44 -2.65
CA ALA A 138 12.70 4.81 -2.25
C ALA A 138 13.64 5.80 -2.99
N GLY A 139 14.93 5.46 -3.12
CA GLY A 139 15.87 6.27 -3.88
C GLY A 139 15.61 6.25 -5.39
N SER A 140 15.14 5.13 -5.93
CA SER A 140 14.83 4.96 -7.36
C SER A 140 13.60 5.73 -7.80
N VAL A 141 12.54 5.73 -6.99
CA VAL A 141 11.29 6.42 -7.34
C VAL A 141 11.36 7.93 -7.14
N ARG A 142 12.42 8.43 -6.49
CA ARG A 142 12.69 9.86 -6.25
C ARG A 142 13.86 10.40 -7.09
N GLN A 143 14.15 9.77 -8.22
CA GLN A 143 15.16 10.30 -9.16
C GLN A 143 14.62 11.52 -9.89
N LEU A 144 15.39 12.60 -9.96
CA LEU A 144 14.98 13.81 -10.69
C LEU A 144 14.77 13.56 -12.19
N ASP A 145 15.47 12.57 -12.75
CA ASP A 145 15.24 12.10 -14.10
C ASP A 145 14.42 10.78 -14.10
N PRO A 146 13.15 10.80 -14.55
CA PRO A 146 12.30 9.60 -14.58
C PRO A 146 12.87 8.50 -15.48
N ARG A 147 13.75 8.82 -16.44
CA ARG A 147 14.43 7.82 -17.27
C ARG A 147 15.31 6.90 -16.44
N ILE A 148 15.86 7.40 -15.32
CA ILE A 148 16.60 6.58 -14.37
C ILE A 148 15.62 5.67 -13.63
N THR A 149 14.49 6.19 -13.13
CA THR A 149 13.45 5.37 -12.47
C THR A 149 12.96 4.23 -13.35
N ALA A 150 12.74 4.48 -14.65
CA ALA A 150 12.30 3.49 -15.62
C ALA A 150 13.24 2.27 -15.73
N GLN A 151 14.54 2.45 -15.44
CA GLN A 151 15.56 1.39 -15.48
C GLN A 151 15.62 0.56 -14.18
N ARG A 152 14.89 0.94 -13.12
CA ARG A 152 14.99 0.33 -11.78
C ARG A 152 13.98 -0.79 -11.52
N TYR A 153 13.19 -1.17 -12.53
CA TYR A 153 12.23 -2.28 -12.47
C TYR A 153 11.34 -2.26 -11.21
N LEU A 154 10.91 -1.07 -10.79
CA LEU A 154 10.03 -0.92 -9.65
C LEU A 154 8.68 -1.58 -9.92
N ASP A 155 8.06 -2.06 -8.85
CA ASP A 155 6.76 -2.71 -8.87
C ASP A 155 5.88 -2.09 -7.77
N THR A 156 4.58 -2.37 -7.80
CA THR A 156 3.66 -1.85 -6.78
C THR A 156 2.55 -2.83 -6.43
N PHE A 157 2.09 -2.74 -5.18
CA PHE A 157 0.82 -3.31 -4.75
C PHE A 157 -0.08 -2.21 -4.20
N ILE A 158 -1.33 -2.17 -4.68
CA ILE A 158 -2.37 -1.28 -4.15
C ILE A 158 -3.12 -2.00 -3.03
N TYR A 159 -3.32 -1.30 -1.91
CA TYR A 159 -3.91 -1.85 -0.68
C TYR A 159 -5.09 -1.05 -0.11
N ARG A 160 -5.43 0.10 -0.70
CA ARG A 160 -6.53 0.98 -0.27
C ARG A 160 -6.98 1.87 -1.41
N ALA A 161 -8.24 2.28 -1.39
CA ALA A 161 -8.78 3.33 -2.24
C ALA A 161 -9.73 4.25 -1.46
N THR A 162 -9.86 5.48 -1.94
CA THR A 162 -10.86 6.47 -1.55
C THR A 162 -11.60 6.93 -2.80
N PHE A 163 -12.92 7.12 -2.66
CA PHE A 163 -13.81 7.58 -3.71
C PHE A 163 -14.50 8.87 -3.23
N PRO A 164 -13.93 10.06 -3.53
CA PRO A 164 -14.44 11.33 -3.00
C PRO A 164 -15.91 11.62 -3.34
N GLU A 165 -16.37 11.14 -4.50
CA GLU A 165 -17.75 11.31 -4.99
C GLU A 165 -18.73 10.26 -4.44
N GLY A 166 -18.24 9.33 -3.61
CA GLY A 166 -19.06 8.30 -2.98
C GLY A 166 -18.50 6.89 -3.21
N ASN A 167 -18.58 6.06 -2.18
CA ASN A 167 -18.18 4.67 -2.20
C ASN A 167 -19.42 3.76 -2.31
N LYS A 168 -19.40 2.81 -3.25
CA LYS A 168 -20.45 1.79 -3.43
C LYS A 168 -20.17 0.45 -2.74
N PHE A 169 -18.99 0.28 -2.15
CA PHE A 169 -18.55 -0.96 -1.51
C PHE A 169 -18.90 -0.97 -0.02
N ASN A 170 -19.29 -2.14 0.49
CA ASN A 170 -19.57 -2.35 1.91
C ASN A 170 -18.34 -2.85 2.66
N THR A 171 -17.47 -3.58 1.97
CA THR A 171 -16.32 -4.25 2.58
C THR A 171 -15.00 -3.91 1.88
N HIS A 172 -13.91 -4.00 2.63
CA HIS A 172 -12.57 -3.77 2.12
C HIS A 172 -12.16 -4.83 1.10
N ILE A 173 -12.60 -6.08 1.30
CA ILE A 173 -12.34 -7.14 0.31
C ILE A 173 -13.04 -6.87 -1.03
N GLU A 174 -14.24 -6.26 -1.02
CA GLU A 174 -14.89 -5.78 -2.25
C GLU A 174 -14.08 -4.69 -2.95
N VAL A 175 -13.55 -3.73 -2.19
CA VAL A 175 -12.66 -2.68 -2.74
C VAL A 175 -11.44 -3.30 -3.40
N LEU A 176 -10.73 -4.21 -2.73
CA LEU A 176 -9.54 -4.87 -3.28
C LEU A 176 -9.86 -5.68 -4.54
N ASN A 177 -10.99 -6.38 -4.56
CA ASN A 177 -11.46 -7.12 -5.73
C ASN A 177 -11.80 -6.18 -6.89
N TYR A 178 -12.43 -5.05 -6.62
CA TYR A 178 -12.72 -4.02 -7.62
C TYR A 178 -11.43 -3.42 -8.19
N LEU A 179 -10.46 -3.06 -7.33
CA LEU A 179 -9.17 -2.52 -7.77
C LEU A 179 -8.44 -3.49 -8.72
N LYS A 180 -8.49 -4.78 -8.42
CA LYS A 180 -7.96 -5.82 -9.32
C LYS A 180 -8.67 -5.83 -10.67
N LYS A 181 -10.01 -5.72 -10.69
CA LYS A 181 -10.82 -5.71 -11.93
C LYS A 181 -10.50 -4.52 -12.83
N ILE A 182 -10.19 -3.36 -12.25
CA ILE A 182 -9.90 -2.13 -13.03
C ILE A 182 -8.42 -1.96 -13.39
N GLY A 183 -7.59 -2.96 -13.13
CA GLY A 183 -6.21 -3.03 -13.63
C GLY A 183 -5.11 -2.82 -12.59
N PHE A 184 -5.45 -2.59 -11.33
CA PHE A 184 -4.42 -2.48 -10.30
C PHE A 184 -3.87 -3.84 -9.90
N LYS A 185 -2.56 -3.87 -9.66
CA LYS A 185 -1.91 -5.00 -9.03
C LYS A 185 -2.19 -4.98 -7.53
N VAL A 186 -2.94 -5.97 -7.06
CA VAL A 186 -3.29 -6.18 -5.65
C VAL A 186 -2.58 -7.45 -5.17
N ASN A 187 -2.10 -7.47 -3.93
CA ASN A 187 -1.28 -8.58 -3.44
C ASN A 187 -2.07 -9.91 -3.45
N PRO A 188 -1.55 -11.01 -4.02
CA PRO A 188 -2.30 -12.25 -4.14
C PRO A 188 -2.50 -13.00 -2.81
N HIS A 189 -1.83 -12.60 -1.74
CA HIS A 189 -1.85 -13.24 -0.43
C HIS A 189 -2.75 -12.52 0.58
N ILE A 190 -3.77 -11.81 0.09
CA ILE A 190 -4.83 -11.26 0.95
C ILE A 190 -5.69 -12.40 1.46
N LYS A 191 -6.08 -12.34 2.73
CA LYS A 191 -7.03 -13.29 3.31
C LYS A 191 -8.14 -12.58 4.06
N LEU A 192 -9.39 -12.94 3.74
CA LEU A 192 -10.54 -12.67 4.60
C LEU A 192 -10.56 -13.69 5.75
N CYS A 193 -10.55 -13.17 6.98
CA CYS A 193 -10.54 -13.92 8.23
C CYS A 193 -11.87 -13.69 8.95
N GLN A 194 -12.50 -14.78 9.37
CA GLN A 194 -13.82 -14.77 9.99
C GLN A 194 -13.83 -14.21 11.42
N ASP A 195 -12.66 -14.16 12.06
CA ASP A 195 -12.42 -13.57 13.37
C ASP A 195 -10.92 -13.26 13.57
N ILE A 196 -10.58 -12.70 14.75
CA ILE A 196 -9.19 -12.38 15.10
C ILE A 196 -8.31 -13.62 15.25
N LYS A 197 -8.88 -14.78 15.62
CA LYS A 197 -8.11 -16.02 15.78
C LYS A 197 -7.61 -16.52 14.42
N GLU A 198 -8.46 -16.47 13.40
CA GLU A 198 -8.07 -16.80 12.03
C GLU A 198 -7.02 -15.82 11.49
N ALA A 199 -7.13 -14.53 11.80
CA ALA A 199 -6.12 -13.53 11.44
C ALA A 199 -4.76 -13.84 12.09
N ILE A 200 -4.74 -14.12 13.40
CA ILE A 200 -3.51 -14.52 14.13
C ILE A 200 -2.88 -15.76 13.51
N ASN A 201 -3.69 -16.80 13.23
CA ASN A 201 -3.20 -18.03 12.60
C ASN A 201 -2.62 -17.77 11.20
N TYR A 202 -3.16 -16.80 10.46
CA TYR A 202 -2.63 -16.42 9.16
C TYR A 202 -1.30 -15.66 9.29
N CYS A 203 -1.16 -14.78 10.28
CA CYS A 203 0.12 -14.13 10.62
C CYS A 203 1.21 -15.16 10.90
N GLN A 204 0.92 -16.16 11.73
CA GLN A 204 1.88 -17.21 12.08
C GLN A 204 2.38 -17.98 10.84
N LYS A 205 1.48 -18.31 9.91
CA LYS A 205 1.85 -18.97 8.64
C LYS A 205 2.83 -18.15 7.80
N TRP A 206 2.73 -16.83 7.84
CA TRP A 206 3.61 -15.95 7.06
C TRP A 206 4.97 -15.70 7.70
N ILE A 207 5.13 -15.95 9.00
CA ILE A 207 6.45 -15.92 9.66
C ILE A 207 7.39 -16.93 9.00
N GLU A 208 6.89 -18.13 8.69
CA GLU A 208 7.67 -19.21 8.07
C GLU A 208 7.88 -19.00 6.56
N LYS A 209 6.88 -18.43 5.88
CA LYS A 209 6.85 -18.34 4.40
C LYS A 209 7.44 -17.07 3.82
N LYS A 210 7.73 -16.04 4.64
CA LYS A 210 8.17 -14.73 4.14
C LYS A 210 9.44 -14.80 3.27
N GLU A 211 10.31 -15.77 3.52
CA GLU A 211 11.56 -15.93 2.75
C GLU A 211 11.33 -16.44 1.32
N GLU A 212 10.19 -17.10 1.06
CA GLU A 212 9.79 -17.57 -0.27
C GLU A 212 9.40 -16.41 -1.21
N LEU A 213 9.12 -15.23 -0.66
CA LEU A 213 8.71 -14.06 -1.42
C LEU A 213 9.91 -13.41 -2.12
N ASP A 214 9.73 -13.07 -3.39
CA ASP A 214 10.69 -12.25 -4.16
C ASP A 214 10.56 -10.74 -3.83
N TYR A 215 10.01 -10.39 -2.67
CA TYR A 215 9.91 -9.03 -2.17
C TYR A 215 9.93 -9.03 -0.65
N GLU A 216 10.39 -7.93 -0.06
CA GLU A 216 10.48 -7.79 1.40
C GLU A 216 9.13 -7.44 2.01
N ILE A 217 8.88 -8.04 3.17
CA ILE A 217 7.75 -7.71 4.05
C ILE A 217 8.28 -7.50 5.47
N ASP A 218 7.70 -6.56 6.20
CA ASP A 218 8.06 -6.28 7.59
C ASP A 218 6.96 -6.70 8.60
N GLY A 219 5.93 -7.39 8.11
CA GLY A 219 4.87 -7.96 8.93
C GLY A 219 3.58 -8.20 8.15
N MET A 220 2.46 -8.13 8.86
CA MET A 220 1.12 -8.16 8.27
C MET A 220 0.30 -6.97 8.75
N VAL A 221 -0.63 -6.53 7.91
CA VAL A 221 -1.63 -5.51 8.26
C VAL A 221 -2.97 -6.22 8.44
N ILE A 222 -3.56 -6.07 9.62
CA ILE A 222 -4.90 -6.58 9.95
C ILE A 222 -5.86 -5.40 9.96
N LYS A 223 -6.95 -5.51 9.19
CA LYS A 223 -7.94 -4.44 9.04
C LYS A 223 -9.35 -5.00 9.25
N VAL A 224 -10.22 -4.35 10.00
CA VAL A 224 -11.67 -4.67 10.05
C VAL A 224 -12.23 -4.63 8.63
N ASN A 225 -12.96 -5.67 8.20
CA ASN A 225 -13.40 -5.79 6.81
C ASN A 225 -14.50 -4.78 6.44
N SER A 226 -15.49 -4.57 7.31
CA SER A 226 -16.63 -3.69 7.06
C SER A 226 -16.21 -2.21 7.04
N LEU A 227 -16.48 -1.51 5.94
CA LEU A 227 -16.14 -0.08 5.79
C LEU A 227 -17.00 0.81 6.68
N LYS A 228 -18.28 0.46 6.87
CA LYS A 228 -19.16 1.16 7.82
C LYS A 228 -18.62 1.08 9.25
N MET A 229 -18.14 -0.09 9.67
CA MET A 229 -17.51 -0.23 10.99
C MET A 229 -16.23 0.61 11.11
N ARG A 230 -15.45 0.77 10.02
CA ARG A 230 -14.26 1.64 10.03
C ARG A 230 -14.61 3.09 10.29
N GLU A 231 -15.71 3.57 9.71
CA GLU A 231 -16.24 4.92 9.94
C GLU A 231 -16.66 5.10 11.42
N GLU A 232 -17.41 4.14 11.97
CA GLU A 232 -17.82 4.16 13.39
C GLU A 232 -16.63 4.10 14.36
N LEU A 233 -15.60 3.29 14.05
CA LEU A 233 -14.38 3.18 14.84
C LEU A 233 -13.52 4.45 14.76
N GLY A 234 -13.50 5.08 13.60
CA GLY A 234 -12.70 6.26 13.28
C GLY A 234 -11.19 6.03 13.47
N SER A 235 -10.50 7.08 13.87
CA SER A 235 -9.06 7.06 14.13
C SER A 235 -8.69 7.79 15.41
N THR A 236 -7.49 7.49 15.91
CA THR A 236 -6.75 8.39 16.80
C THR A 236 -6.17 9.55 15.98
N THR A 237 -5.40 10.43 16.62
CA THR A 237 -4.66 11.49 15.92
C THR A 237 -3.57 10.94 14.97
N ARG A 238 -3.14 9.68 15.14
CA ARG A 238 -2.01 9.10 14.40
C ARG A 238 -2.32 7.82 13.64
N SER A 239 -3.35 7.08 14.04
CA SER A 239 -3.64 5.74 13.51
C SER A 239 -5.13 5.39 13.49
N PRO A 240 -5.59 4.61 12.49
CA PRO A 240 -6.95 4.07 12.49
C PRO A 240 -7.19 3.14 13.69
N ARG A 241 -8.43 3.08 14.18
CA ARG A 241 -8.85 2.13 15.23
C ARG A 241 -9.35 0.80 14.67
N TRP A 242 -9.30 0.65 13.35
CA TRP A 242 -9.86 -0.47 12.59
C TRP A 242 -8.78 -1.24 11.84
#